data_AF-A0A2N0KL21-F1
#
_entry.id   AF-A0A2N0KL21-F1
#
_cell.length_a   1.000
_cell.length_b   1.000
_cell.length_c   1.000
_cell.angle_alpha   90.00
_cell.angle_beta   90.00
_cell.angle_gamma   90.00
#
_symmetry.space_group_name_H-M   'P 1'
#
loop_
_entity.id
_entity.type
_entity.pdbx_description
1 polymer ?
#
loop_
_entity_poly.entity_id
_entity_poly.type
_entity_poly.pdbx_seq_one_letter_code
_entity_poly.pdbx_strand_id
1 'polypeptide(L)'
;GAGDLPGADQFTIPASATATTITVTVSIRGDDGANTTGTAKFTVQTRGLTVTPTSGPRGTKILVSGEKFTANGSVAANGILVDSVATVHALVNLTTTGGLPATEVTVPASAGLGAKTVSMTDSGTLAGSGSFTVTQPTITLSPSSATMGQVVTITGAGWVPLSSVTITLNSSGLAVGTKVATAGSAGAFETTMELPSTVGVGLKVISFSAADGSSLGNTATAQSLTVPAPKVVLSAASATVGSIVTLDATGFVPDSGLSALTIGGADVREGVATTNSAGALTVSFKVPGLTGSQLVSVTIGGTTVSTSVTVTKTTAPAPSDTTPTADVFADLIANDNLIRVFRFDNSTQTWAFFDPRPAFAEASDLKATGSGDVVWVKLNTAQEFQGKTYLAGWSLFSLK
;
A
#
# COMPACT_ATOMS: atom_id res chain seq x y z
N GLY A 1 90.46 15.50 14.60
CA GLY A 1 90.33 14.03 14.51
C GLY A 1 89.06 13.72 13.77
N ALA A 2 89.02 12.66 12.97
CA ALA A 2 87.75 12.12 12.47
C ALA A 2 86.88 11.84 13.71
N GLY A 3 85.83 12.63 13.87
CA GLY A 3 84.93 12.59 15.02
C GLY A 3 83.97 11.42 14.91
N ASP A 4 84.51 10.21 14.81
CA ASP A 4 83.70 9.00 14.92
C ASP A 4 83.31 8.86 16.38
N LEU A 5 82.06 9.20 16.68
CA LEU A 5 81.50 9.04 18.02
C LEU A 5 81.47 7.55 18.39
N PRO A 6 82.08 7.14 19.52
CA PRO A 6 82.09 5.76 19.95
C PRO A 6 80.81 5.46 20.71
N GLY A 7 79.68 5.28 20.00
CA GLY A 7 78.44 4.91 20.68
C GLY A 7 77.25 4.81 19.76
N ALA A 8 76.42 3.80 20.01
CA ALA A 8 75.05 3.76 19.54
C ALA A 8 74.14 4.02 20.74
N ASP A 9 73.53 5.21 20.79
CA ASP A 9 72.48 5.49 21.77
C ASP A 9 71.17 4.86 21.27
N GLN A 10 70.60 3.98 22.09
CA GLN A 10 69.30 3.37 21.82
C GLN A 10 68.23 4.09 22.64
N PHE A 11 67.23 4.66 21.96
CA PHE A 11 66.05 5.22 22.58
C PHE A 11 64.84 4.34 22.28
N THR A 12 64.22 3.77 23.31
CA THR A 12 62.98 2.99 23.17
C THR A 12 61.80 3.95 23.21
N ILE A 13 60.97 3.93 22.17
CA ILE A 13 59.74 4.71 22.13
C ILE A 13 58.74 4.13 23.15
N PRO A 14 58.17 4.95 24.05
CA PRO A 14 57.18 4.48 25.01
C PRO A 14 55.97 3.82 24.32
N ALA A 15 55.44 2.75 24.91
CA ALA A 15 54.24 2.06 24.42
C ALA A 15 53.00 2.97 24.33
N SER A 16 52.95 4.02 25.14
CA SER A 16 51.88 5.04 25.16
C SER A 16 52.05 6.15 24.10
N ALA A 17 53.08 6.09 23.25
CA ALA A 17 53.30 7.10 22.24
C ALA A 17 52.14 7.11 21.22
N THR A 18 51.47 8.25 21.11
CA THR A 18 50.41 8.47 20.12
C THR A 18 50.97 8.38 18.71
N ALA A 19 50.15 7.97 17.74
CA ALA A 19 50.57 7.98 16.35
C ALA A 19 50.82 9.43 15.90
N THR A 20 52.09 9.72 15.62
CA THR A 20 52.55 11.04 15.22
C THR A 20 53.89 10.92 14.51
N THR A 21 54.25 11.93 13.73
CA THR A 21 55.63 12.10 13.27
C THR A 21 56.33 13.07 14.22
N ILE A 22 57.30 12.56 14.97
CA ILE A 22 58.16 13.37 15.82
C ILE A 22 59.48 13.65 15.08
N THR A 23 59.99 14.87 15.25
CA THR A 23 61.36 15.20 14.86
C THR A 23 62.25 14.91 16.07
N VAL A 24 63.15 13.95 15.92
CA VAL A 24 64.20 13.66 16.90
C VAL A 24 65.36 14.60 16.61
N THR A 25 65.71 15.42 17.60
CA THR A 25 66.88 16.30 17.54
C THR A 25 67.97 15.75 18.43
N VAL A 26 69.14 15.50 17.86
CA VAL A 26 70.35 15.15 18.61
C VAL A 26 71.20 16.41 18.72
N SER A 27 71.64 16.76 19.92
CA SER A 27 72.56 17.86 20.17
C SER A 27 73.85 17.32 20.78
N ILE A 28 74.97 17.62 20.16
CA ILE A 28 76.30 17.22 20.62
C ILE A 28 77.06 18.48 21.02
N ARG A 29 77.59 18.51 22.24
CA ARG A 29 78.45 19.60 22.70
C ARG A 29 79.90 19.26 22.40
N GLY A 30 80.57 20.12 21.64
CA GLY A 30 82.01 20.01 21.35
C GLY A 30 82.88 20.48 22.52
N ASP A 31 84.17 20.16 22.45
CA ASP A 31 85.18 20.61 23.41
C ASP A 31 85.37 22.13 23.42
N ASP A 32 84.96 22.80 22.33
CA ASP A 32 84.86 24.26 22.21
C ASP A 32 83.66 24.86 22.99
N GLY A 33 82.87 24.02 23.63
CA GLY A 33 81.69 24.38 24.39
C GLY A 33 80.45 24.66 23.54
N ALA A 34 80.52 24.56 22.21
CA ALA A 34 79.42 24.81 21.28
C ALA A 34 78.57 23.55 21.02
N ASN A 35 77.27 23.74 20.81
CA ASN A 35 76.37 22.65 20.46
C ASN A 35 76.18 22.56 18.94
N THR A 36 76.40 21.39 18.36
CA THR A 36 75.99 21.06 16.99
C THR A 36 74.76 20.17 17.05
N THR A 37 73.76 20.42 16.20
CA THR A 37 72.52 19.63 16.18
C THR A 37 72.33 18.91 14.86
N GLY A 38 71.80 17.69 14.92
CA GLY A 38 71.29 16.91 13.79
C GLY A 38 69.81 16.57 14.04
N THR A 39 69.01 16.50 12.99
CA THR A 39 67.59 16.14 13.11
C THR A 39 67.22 14.97 12.20
N ALA A 40 66.34 14.11 12.68
CA ALA A 40 65.74 13.02 11.91
C ALA A 40 64.24 12.94 12.22
N LYS A 41 63.42 12.52 11.24
CA LYS A 41 61.99 12.27 11.46
C LYS A 41 61.77 10.81 11.83
N PHE A 42 60.96 10.57 12.86
CA PHE A 42 60.50 9.25 13.26
C PHE A 42 58.97 9.24 13.32
N THR A 43 58.34 8.26 12.68
CA THR A 43 56.88 8.15 12.65
C THR A 43 56.43 6.97 13.50
N VAL A 44 55.67 7.26 14.56
CA VAL A 44 54.92 6.26 15.31
C VAL A 44 53.68 5.87 14.49
N GLN A 45 53.64 4.64 13.99
CA GLN A 45 52.48 4.12 13.27
C GLN A 45 51.42 3.62 14.26
N THR A 46 50.14 3.80 13.91
CA THR A 46 49.04 3.10 14.60
C THR A 46 49.16 1.59 14.35
N ARG A 47 48.77 0.79 15.34
CA ARG A 47 48.57 -0.66 15.14
C ARG A 47 47.19 -0.87 14.55
N GLY A 48 47.15 -1.16 13.26
CA GLY A 48 45.90 -1.44 12.56
C GLY A 48 45.36 -2.81 12.94
N LEU A 49 44.08 -2.87 13.27
CA LEU A 49 43.31 -4.11 13.31
C LEU A 49 42.60 -4.31 11.97
N THR A 50 42.72 -5.50 11.41
CA THR A 50 41.90 -5.97 10.29
C THR A 50 40.63 -6.58 10.86
N VAL A 51 39.48 -6.12 10.37
CA VAL A 51 38.15 -6.58 10.80
C VAL A 51 37.42 -7.15 9.58
N THR A 52 36.93 -8.38 9.67
CA THR A 52 36.19 -9.03 8.58
C THR A 52 34.96 -9.76 9.11
N PRO A 53 33.74 -9.47 8.62
CA PRO A 53 33.39 -8.40 7.67
C PRO A 53 33.58 -6.99 8.26
N THR A 54 33.66 -5.97 7.40
CA THR A 54 33.82 -4.55 7.81
C THR A 54 32.50 -3.83 8.12
N SER A 55 31.36 -4.50 7.89
CA SER A 55 30.03 -3.97 8.18
C SER A 55 29.02 -5.07 8.49
N GLY A 56 27.94 -4.70 9.16
CA GLY A 56 26.82 -5.59 9.49
C GLY A 56 25.98 -5.05 10.64
N PRO A 57 24.79 -5.63 10.89
CA PRO A 57 23.95 -5.26 12.03
C PRO A 57 24.58 -5.64 13.38
N ARG A 58 23.96 -5.23 14.48
CA ARG A 58 24.34 -5.73 15.82
C ARG A 58 24.20 -7.25 15.85
N GLY A 59 25.08 -7.94 16.58
CA GLY A 59 25.13 -9.41 16.60
C GLY A 59 25.92 -10.03 15.45
N THR A 60 26.47 -9.23 14.52
CA THR A 60 27.38 -9.73 13.48
C THR A 60 28.62 -10.35 14.13
N LYS A 61 28.97 -11.57 13.71
CA LYS A 61 30.25 -12.19 14.05
C LYS A 61 31.34 -11.62 13.17
N ILE A 62 32.37 -11.06 13.78
CA ILE A 62 33.52 -10.47 13.10
C ILE A 62 34.81 -11.17 13.53
N LEU A 63 35.72 -11.34 12.59
CA LEU A 63 37.09 -11.78 12.82
C LEU A 63 37.98 -10.56 12.95
N VAL A 64 38.71 -10.46 14.06
CA VAL A 64 39.66 -9.38 14.34
C VAL A 64 41.07 -9.96 14.35
N SER A 65 41.97 -9.38 13.56
CA SER A 65 43.39 -9.75 13.51
C SER A 65 44.26 -8.50 13.45
N GLY A 66 45.57 -8.63 13.69
CA GLY A 66 46.49 -7.51 13.63
C GLY A 66 47.94 -7.93 13.86
N GLU A 67 48.85 -6.98 13.76
CA GLU A 67 50.30 -7.22 13.86
C GLU A 67 51.00 -6.15 14.71
N LYS A 68 52.27 -6.39 15.03
CA LYS A 68 53.17 -5.46 15.73
C LYS A 68 52.81 -5.18 17.21
N PHE A 69 52.09 -6.10 17.84
CA PHE A 69 51.84 -6.12 19.28
C PHE A 69 53.03 -6.73 20.06
N THR A 70 52.91 -6.90 21.37
CA THR A 70 53.97 -7.48 22.19
C THR A 70 54.20 -8.94 21.81
N ALA A 71 55.41 -9.27 21.38
CA ALA A 71 55.83 -10.64 21.09
C ALA A 71 55.60 -11.55 22.30
N ASN A 72 54.91 -12.68 22.11
CA ASN A 72 54.49 -13.60 23.18
C ASN A 72 53.59 -12.94 24.26
N GLY A 73 53.01 -11.78 23.97
CA GLY A 73 52.03 -11.12 24.83
C GLY A 73 50.66 -11.78 24.76
N SER A 74 49.67 -11.14 25.38
CA SER A 74 48.28 -11.60 25.33
C SER A 74 47.29 -10.44 25.27
N VAL A 75 46.09 -10.71 24.80
CA VAL A 75 44.91 -9.85 24.96
C VAL A 75 44.03 -10.48 26.02
N ALA A 76 43.70 -9.72 27.07
CA ALA A 76 42.85 -10.20 28.15
C ALA A 76 41.48 -10.67 27.61
N ALA A 77 40.83 -11.59 28.34
CA ALA A 77 39.44 -11.95 28.04
C ALA A 77 38.57 -10.69 28.03
N ASN A 78 37.70 -10.58 27.04
CA ASN A 78 36.86 -9.39 26.79
C ASN A 78 37.64 -8.08 26.54
N GLY A 79 38.93 -8.17 26.22
CA GLY A 79 39.83 -7.05 25.94
C GLY A 79 39.68 -6.45 24.53
N ILE A 80 38.87 -7.06 23.65
CA ILE A 80 38.47 -6.49 22.37
C ILE A 80 37.14 -5.74 22.57
N LEU A 81 37.12 -4.46 22.20
CA LEU A 81 35.97 -3.58 22.32
C LEU A 81 35.44 -3.20 20.94
N VAL A 82 34.12 -3.04 20.84
CA VAL A 82 33.43 -2.47 19.67
C VAL A 82 32.56 -1.33 20.16
N ASP A 83 32.73 -0.13 19.61
CA ASP A 83 32.05 1.10 20.09
C ASP A 83 32.29 1.35 21.60
N SER A 84 33.52 1.08 22.07
CA SER A 84 33.91 1.15 23.49
C SER A 84 33.19 0.16 24.42
N VAL A 85 32.48 -0.83 23.87
CA VAL A 85 31.81 -1.89 24.62
C VAL A 85 32.62 -3.18 24.51
N ALA A 86 32.97 -3.78 25.65
CA ALA A 86 33.69 -5.04 25.69
C ALA A 86 32.89 -6.16 24.99
N THR A 87 33.55 -6.89 24.11
CA THR A 87 33.00 -8.10 23.48
C THR A 87 33.27 -9.32 24.34
N VAL A 88 32.58 -10.44 24.08
CA VAL A 88 32.80 -11.69 24.81
C VAL A 88 33.79 -12.57 24.03
N HIS A 89 34.98 -12.77 24.59
CA HIS A 89 35.97 -13.70 24.05
C HIS A 89 36.93 -14.19 25.15
N ALA A 90 37.51 -15.37 24.95
CA ALA A 90 38.56 -15.89 25.83
C ALA A 90 39.88 -15.11 25.67
N LEU A 91 40.79 -15.23 26.64
CA LEU A 91 42.15 -14.68 26.51
C LEU A 91 42.80 -15.17 25.20
N VAL A 92 43.45 -14.26 24.47
CA VAL A 92 44.11 -14.56 23.20
C VAL A 92 45.61 -14.41 23.37
N ASN A 93 46.37 -15.47 23.06
CA ASN A 93 47.83 -15.41 23.04
C ASN A 93 48.29 -14.80 21.71
N LEU A 94 49.21 -13.84 21.78
CA LEU A 94 49.85 -13.24 20.61
C LEU A 94 50.98 -14.14 20.12
N THR A 95 51.28 -14.08 18.83
CA THR A 95 52.36 -14.88 18.24
C THR A 95 53.73 -14.47 18.76
N THR A 96 54.74 -15.28 18.46
CA THR A 96 56.15 -14.98 18.75
C THR A 96 56.64 -13.67 18.10
N THR A 97 55.93 -13.16 17.10
CA THR A 97 56.21 -11.89 16.41
C THR A 97 55.23 -10.76 16.78
N GLY A 98 54.33 -10.98 17.74
CA GLY A 98 53.35 -9.98 18.16
C GLY A 98 52.16 -9.85 17.19
N GLY A 99 51.80 -10.92 16.50
CA GLY A 99 50.56 -11.01 15.72
C GLY A 99 49.39 -11.38 16.61
N LEU A 100 48.25 -10.72 16.41
CA LEU A 100 46.95 -11.14 16.92
C LEU A 100 46.35 -12.14 15.93
N PRO A 101 46.20 -13.43 16.32
CA PRO A 101 45.47 -14.41 15.51
C PRO A 101 44.02 -13.97 15.30
N ALA A 102 43.42 -14.39 14.18
CA ALA A 102 42.03 -14.09 13.88
C ALA A 102 41.11 -14.56 15.01
N THR A 103 40.54 -13.60 15.74
CA THR A 103 39.70 -13.83 16.92
C THR A 103 38.26 -13.47 16.55
N GLU A 104 37.35 -14.45 16.66
CA GLU A 104 35.92 -14.21 16.47
C GLU A 104 35.35 -13.48 17.69
N VAL A 105 34.69 -12.34 17.44
CA VAL A 105 33.91 -11.59 18.43
C VAL A 105 32.56 -11.21 17.85
N THR A 106 31.58 -10.94 18.71
CA THR A 106 30.23 -10.53 18.28
C THR A 106 30.02 -9.04 18.52
N VAL A 107 29.47 -8.33 17.53
CA VAL A 107 29.12 -6.91 17.65
C VAL A 107 28.06 -6.73 18.76
N PRO A 108 28.31 -5.92 19.79
CA PRO A 108 27.39 -5.75 20.92
C PRO A 108 26.03 -5.16 20.54
N ALA A 109 24.98 -5.56 21.27
CA ALA A 109 23.62 -5.05 21.10
C ALA A 109 23.48 -3.55 21.40
N SER A 110 24.36 -3.00 22.24
CA SER A 110 24.38 -1.57 22.60
C SER A 110 25.19 -0.71 21.63
N ALA A 111 25.83 -1.28 20.61
CA ALA A 111 26.61 -0.52 19.65
C ALA A 111 25.70 0.46 18.87
N GLY A 112 26.10 1.72 18.76
CA GLY A 112 25.40 2.71 17.94
C GLY A 112 25.50 2.40 16.44
N LEU A 113 24.61 2.97 15.63
CA LEU A 113 24.69 2.86 14.18
C LEU A 113 25.88 3.66 13.61
N GLY A 114 26.32 3.30 12.40
CA GLY A 114 27.38 3.98 11.67
C GLY A 114 28.79 3.41 11.93
N ALA A 115 29.82 4.15 11.50
CA ALA A 115 31.21 3.72 11.64
C ALA A 115 31.65 3.75 13.11
N LYS A 116 32.07 2.59 13.61
CA LYS A 116 32.50 2.35 14.99
C LYS A 116 33.93 1.86 15.05
N THR A 117 34.62 2.21 16.12
CA THR A 117 35.97 1.73 16.38
C THR A 117 35.93 0.34 17.00
N VAL A 118 36.72 -0.57 16.44
CA VAL A 118 37.14 -1.81 17.09
C VAL A 118 38.50 -1.54 17.73
N SER A 119 38.66 -1.81 19.02
CA SER A 119 39.93 -1.55 19.73
C SER A 119 40.32 -2.69 20.64
N MET A 120 41.61 -2.77 20.94
CA MET A 120 42.14 -3.66 21.98
C MET A 120 43.45 -3.09 22.54
N THR A 121 43.80 -3.53 23.74
CA THR A 121 45.09 -3.26 24.38
C THR A 121 45.69 -4.60 24.81
N ASP A 122 46.95 -4.85 24.46
CA ASP A 122 47.63 -6.07 24.89
C ASP A 122 48.24 -5.94 26.30
N SER A 123 48.77 -7.05 26.81
CA SER A 123 49.43 -7.14 28.11
C SER A 123 50.68 -6.27 28.23
N GLY A 124 51.26 -5.83 27.10
CA GLY A 124 52.40 -4.92 27.04
C GLY A 124 51.99 -3.46 26.85
N THR A 125 50.71 -3.12 27.03
CA THR A 125 50.11 -1.78 26.92
C THR A 125 50.06 -1.20 25.52
N LEU A 126 50.28 -2.00 24.48
CA LEU A 126 50.16 -1.56 23.09
C LEU A 126 48.70 -1.62 22.65
N ALA A 127 48.19 -0.49 22.14
CA ALA A 127 46.83 -0.37 21.65
C ALA A 127 46.74 -0.53 20.13
N GLY A 128 45.70 -1.22 19.67
CA GLY A 128 45.34 -1.36 18.26
C GLY A 128 43.92 -0.88 17.97
N SER A 129 43.70 -0.41 16.74
CA SER A 129 42.37 0.03 16.30
C SER A 129 42.05 -0.37 14.86
N GLY A 130 40.76 -0.66 14.64
CA GLY A 130 40.14 -0.91 13.35
C GLY A 130 38.77 -0.26 13.27
N SER A 131 38.08 -0.40 12.14
CA SER A 131 36.75 0.16 11.93
C SER A 131 35.75 -0.92 11.54
N PHE A 132 34.53 -0.80 12.07
CA PHE A 132 33.38 -1.62 11.70
C PHE A 132 32.16 -0.71 11.56
N THR A 133 31.41 -0.84 10.46
CA THR A 133 30.17 -0.06 10.26
C THR A 133 28.95 -0.85 10.73
N VAL A 134 28.32 -0.41 11.82
CA VAL A 134 27.06 -0.98 12.29
C VAL A 134 25.92 -0.50 11.39
N THR A 135 25.32 -1.43 10.65
CA THR A 135 24.27 -1.12 9.68
C THR A 135 22.88 -1.24 10.27
N GLN A 136 21.95 -0.42 9.78
CA GLN A 136 20.52 -0.58 10.08
C GLN A 136 19.88 -1.54 9.05
N PRO A 137 19.15 -2.59 9.47
CA PRO A 137 18.38 -3.42 8.55
C PRO A 137 17.29 -2.63 7.85
N THR A 138 16.76 -3.18 6.76
CA THR A 138 15.66 -2.57 6.01
C THR A 138 14.50 -3.55 5.82
N ILE A 139 13.33 -2.97 5.58
CA ILE A 139 12.16 -3.66 5.02
C ILE A 139 11.59 -2.83 3.86
N THR A 140 10.95 -3.50 2.90
CA THR A 140 10.17 -2.87 1.83
C THR A 140 8.83 -3.59 1.64
N LEU A 141 7.84 -2.88 1.11
CA LEU A 141 6.47 -3.35 0.96
C LEU A 141 6.08 -3.35 -0.53
N SER A 142 5.38 -4.38 -0.97
CA SER A 142 4.76 -4.42 -2.29
C SER A 142 3.40 -5.12 -2.21
N PRO A 143 2.31 -4.52 -2.72
CA PRO A 143 2.22 -3.17 -3.29
C PRO A 143 2.36 -2.04 -2.24
N SER A 144 2.52 -0.79 -2.69
CA SER A 144 2.55 0.40 -1.80
C SER A 144 1.17 0.87 -1.32
N SER A 145 0.10 0.25 -1.86
CA SER A 145 -1.28 0.46 -1.43
C SER A 145 -2.06 -0.84 -1.49
N ALA A 146 -2.90 -1.11 -0.49
CA ALA A 146 -3.67 -2.33 -0.38
C ALA A 146 -4.95 -2.07 0.41
N THR A 147 -6.01 -2.82 0.13
CA THR A 147 -7.24 -2.85 0.94
C THR A 147 -7.18 -3.98 1.95
N MET A 148 -8.10 -4.01 2.91
CA MET A 148 -8.24 -5.16 3.83
C MET A 148 -8.44 -6.46 3.05
N GLY A 149 -7.86 -7.54 3.55
CA GLY A 149 -7.85 -8.86 2.92
C GLY A 149 -6.92 -9.00 1.73
N GLN A 150 -6.28 -7.92 1.27
CA GLN A 150 -5.20 -8.05 0.29
C GLN A 150 -3.89 -8.44 0.96
N VAL A 151 -3.11 -9.23 0.23
CA VAL A 151 -1.80 -9.68 0.63
C VAL A 151 -0.75 -8.64 0.27
N VAL A 152 0.07 -8.27 1.26
CA VAL A 152 1.26 -7.44 1.08
C VAL A 152 2.48 -8.31 1.23
N THR A 153 3.36 -8.26 0.23
CA THR A 153 4.69 -8.85 0.29
C THR A 153 5.64 -7.90 1.02
N ILE A 154 6.38 -8.46 1.96
CA ILE A 154 7.32 -7.78 2.83
C ILE A 154 8.68 -8.42 2.61
N THR A 155 9.63 -7.65 2.10
CA THR A 155 11.01 -8.10 1.93
C THR A 155 11.90 -7.38 2.93
N GLY A 156 12.88 -8.08 3.49
CA GLY A 156 13.85 -7.49 4.40
C GLY A 156 15.28 -7.84 4.03
N ALA A 157 16.21 -6.95 4.36
CA ALA A 157 17.64 -7.11 4.08
C ALA A 157 18.50 -6.55 5.22
N GLY A 158 19.74 -7.05 5.32
CA GLY A 158 20.72 -6.58 6.32
C GLY A 158 20.42 -7.05 7.74
N TRP A 159 19.61 -8.11 7.90
CA TRP A 159 19.33 -8.74 9.20
C TRP A 159 20.43 -9.72 9.60
N VAL A 160 20.51 -10.05 10.88
CA VAL A 160 21.44 -11.08 11.35
C VAL A 160 21.05 -12.42 10.72
N PRO A 161 21.97 -13.15 10.08
CA PRO A 161 21.66 -14.44 9.46
C PRO A 161 21.01 -15.42 10.43
N LEU A 162 20.01 -16.16 9.95
CA LEU A 162 19.29 -17.19 10.72
C LEU A 162 18.60 -16.66 11.99
N SER A 163 18.37 -15.35 12.09
CA SER A 163 17.63 -14.75 13.20
C SER A 163 16.15 -14.56 12.86
N SER A 164 15.32 -14.58 13.90
CA SER A 164 13.90 -14.27 13.79
C SER A 164 13.67 -12.75 13.72
N VAL A 165 12.82 -12.32 12.81
CA VAL A 165 12.39 -10.93 12.63
C VAL A 165 10.90 -10.84 12.89
N THR A 166 10.51 -10.03 13.86
CA THR A 166 9.10 -9.71 14.14
C THR A 166 8.72 -8.46 13.37
N ILE A 167 7.72 -8.60 12.51
CA ILE A 167 7.11 -7.54 11.73
C ILE A 167 5.81 -7.15 12.42
N THR A 168 5.65 -5.87 12.71
CA THR A 168 4.46 -5.31 13.37
C THR A 168 3.78 -4.33 12.43
N LEU A 169 2.52 -4.60 12.14
CA LEU A 169 1.60 -3.71 11.45
C LEU A 169 0.93 -2.80 12.48
N ASN A 170 1.07 -1.49 12.29
CA ASN A 170 0.45 -0.48 13.11
C ASN A 170 -0.57 0.33 12.31
N SER A 171 -1.74 0.55 12.91
CA SER A 171 -2.79 1.45 12.39
C SER A 171 -3.21 2.38 13.52
N SER A 172 -3.28 3.69 13.25
CA SER A 172 -3.63 4.72 14.24
C SER A 172 -2.81 4.65 15.55
N GLY A 173 -1.53 4.28 15.46
CA GLY A 173 -0.61 4.17 16.60
C GLY A 173 -0.76 2.89 17.45
N LEU A 174 -1.64 1.97 17.06
CA LEU A 174 -1.83 0.68 17.73
C LEU A 174 -1.29 -0.45 16.87
N ALA A 175 -0.67 -1.46 17.50
CA ALA A 175 -0.31 -2.70 16.84
C ALA A 175 -1.60 -3.50 16.55
N VAL A 176 -1.89 -3.71 15.27
CA VAL A 176 -3.11 -4.40 14.80
C VAL A 176 -2.83 -5.74 14.12
N GLY A 177 -1.55 -6.08 13.93
CA GLY A 177 -1.12 -7.37 13.43
C GLY A 177 0.38 -7.59 13.62
N THR A 178 0.79 -8.85 13.75
CA THR A 178 2.19 -9.26 13.83
C THR A 178 2.45 -10.47 12.93
N LYS A 179 3.66 -10.56 12.39
CA LYS A 179 4.15 -11.70 11.62
C LYS A 179 5.61 -11.93 11.96
N VAL A 180 6.02 -13.19 12.10
CA VAL A 180 7.43 -13.55 12.29
C VAL A 180 7.96 -14.11 10.98
N ALA A 181 9.12 -13.62 10.56
CA ALA A 181 9.93 -14.15 9.46
C ALA A 181 11.27 -14.63 10.02
N THR A 182 11.98 -15.47 9.25
CA THR A 182 13.35 -15.88 9.58
C THR A 182 14.27 -15.40 8.48
N ALA A 183 15.34 -14.69 8.84
CA ALA A 183 16.35 -14.26 7.89
C ALA A 183 17.16 -15.46 7.38
N GLY A 184 17.40 -15.51 6.07
CA GLY A 184 18.28 -16.49 5.46
C GLY A 184 19.75 -16.27 5.82
N SER A 185 20.63 -17.10 5.25
CA SER A 185 22.08 -17.05 5.48
C SER A 185 22.72 -15.72 5.05
N ALA A 186 22.12 -15.01 4.10
CA ALA A 186 22.56 -13.69 3.64
C ALA A 186 21.90 -12.51 4.40
N GLY A 187 21.10 -12.77 5.44
CA GLY A 187 20.40 -11.73 6.19
C GLY A 187 19.18 -11.13 5.46
N ALA A 188 18.69 -11.82 4.43
CA ALA A 188 17.49 -11.44 3.68
C ALA A 188 16.30 -12.33 4.05
N PHE A 189 15.08 -11.80 3.97
CA PHE A 189 13.85 -12.59 4.05
C PHE A 189 12.78 -12.05 3.11
N GLU A 190 11.83 -12.92 2.77
CA GLU A 190 10.59 -12.54 2.12
C GLU A 190 9.43 -13.22 2.87
N THR A 191 8.38 -12.47 3.15
CA THR A 191 7.16 -13.00 3.73
C THR A 191 5.96 -12.20 3.23
N THR A 192 4.77 -12.69 3.53
CA THR A 192 3.52 -12.04 3.18
C THR A 192 2.67 -11.81 4.43
N MET A 193 1.86 -10.76 4.42
CA MET A 193 0.83 -10.49 5.42
C MET A 193 -0.45 -10.05 4.72
N GLU A 194 -1.56 -10.70 5.03
CA GLU A 194 -2.89 -10.22 4.65
C GLU A 194 -3.27 -9.05 5.56
N LEU A 195 -3.73 -7.92 4.99
CA LEU A 195 -4.19 -6.79 5.81
C LEU A 195 -5.44 -7.20 6.62
N PRO A 196 -5.37 -7.23 7.95
CA PRO A 196 -6.51 -7.61 8.77
C PRO A 196 -7.60 -6.53 8.76
N SER A 197 -8.84 -6.92 9.05
CA SER A 197 -9.97 -6.00 9.19
C SER A 197 -9.81 -4.98 10.32
N THR A 198 -8.93 -5.24 11.29
CA THR A 198 -8.55 -4.33 12.39
C THR A 198 -7.85 -3.05 11.91
N VAL A 199 -7.37 -2.99 10.66
CA VAL A 199 -6.88 -1.76 10.03
C VAL A 199 -8.00 -0.73 9.84
N GLY A 200 -9.23 -1.21 9.58
CA GLY A 200 -10.41 -0.41 9.30
C GLY A 200 -10.46 0.17 7.88
N VAL A 201 -11.66 0.59 7.47
CA VAL A 201 -11.94 1.22 6.17
C VAL A 201 -11.51 2.68 6.10
N GLY A 202 -11.43 3.21 4.87
CA GLY A 202 -11.20 4.62 4.59
C GLY A 202 -9.75 4.96 4.27
N LEU A 203 -9.55 6.12 3.63
CA LEU A 203 -8.23 6.61 3.27
C LEU A 203 -7.39 6.80 4.53
N LYS A 204 -6.32 6.01 4.66
CA LYS A 204 -5.36 6.15 5.77
C LYS A 204 -3.98 5.62 5.38
N VAL A 205 -2.98 6.05 6.13
CA VAL A 205 -1.62 5.52 6.02
C VAL A 205 -1.34 4.66 7.25
N ILE A 206 -0.99 3.41 7.02
CA ILE A 206 -0.54 2.47 8.05
C ILE A 206 0.97 2.30 7.98
N SER A 207 1.57 1.78 9.05
CA SER A 207 3.01 1.55 9.09
C SER A 207 3.37 0.12 9.43
N PHE A 208 4.41 -0.38 8.77
CA PHE A 208 5.08 -1.62 9.09
C PHE A 208 6.42 -1.28 9.74
N SER A 209 6.68 -1.91 10.87
CA SER A 209 7.97 -1.88 11.55
C SER A 209 8.49 -3.30 11.67
N ALA A 210 9.80 -3.46 11.76
CA ALA A 210 10.41 -4.75 11.99
C ALA A 210 11.53 -4.62 13.03
N ALA A 211 11.62 -5.62 13.91
CA ALA A 211 12.67 -5.74 14.91
C ALA A 211 13.11 -7.20 15.00
N ASP A 212 14.37 -7.44 15.35
CA ASP A 212 14.83 -8.77 15.69
C ASP A 212 14.39 -9.17 17.10
N GLY A 213 14.79 -10.38 17.52
CA GLY A 213 14.59 -10.81 18.90
C GLY A 213 15.19 -9.82 19.90
N SER A 214 14.60 -9.74 21.10
CA SER A 214 14.90 -8.72 22.12
C SER A 214 16.36 -8.63 22.60
N SER A 215 17.22 -9.57 22.23
CA SER A 215 18.62 -9.64 22.66
C SER A 215 19.59 -8.77 21.87
N LEU A 216 19.25 -8.38 20.64
CA LEU A 216 20.17 -7.66 19.74
C LEU A 216 19.71 -6.23 19.43
N GLY A 217 18.40 -5.98 19.47
CA GLY A 217 17.84 -4.64 19.37
C GLY A 217 18.02 -4.00 18.00
N ASN A 218 18.15 -4.79 16.93
CA ASN A 218 18.13 -4.25 15.57
C ASN A 218 16.69 -3.92 15.18
N THR A 219 16.48 -2.73 14.62
CA THR A 219 15.19 -2.28 14.09
C THR A 219 15.37 -1.76 12.68
N ALA A 220 14.42 -2.06 11.81
CA ALA A 220 14.39 -1.50 10.46
C ALA A 220 13.73 -0.12 10.44
N THR A 221 14.08 0.67 9.44
CA THR A 221 13.32 1.87 9.09
C THR A 221 11.88 1.47 8.77
N ALA A 222 10.93 2.07 9.48
CA ALA A 222 9.51 1.79 9.28
C ALA A 222 9.10 2.18 7.85
N GLN A 223 8.24 1.35 7.26
CA GLN A 223 7.64 1.59 5.95
C GLN A 223 6.18 1.94 6.08
N SER A 224 5.66 2.71 5.13
CA SER A 224 4.26 3.11 5.11
C SER A 224 3.52 2.46 3.94
N LEU A 225 2.24 2.22 4.13
CA LEU A 225 1.34 1.70 3.10
C LEU A 225 0.02 2.45 3.13
N THR A 226 -0.48 2.83 1.97
CA THR A 226 -1.75 3.56 1.84
C THR A 226 -2.91 2.58 1.72
N VAL A 227 -3.91 2.72 2.58
CA VAL A 227 -5.22 2.07 2.39
C VAL A 227 -6.10 3.05 1.61
N PRO A 228 -6.55 2.72 0.40
CA PRO A 228 -7.41 3.60 -0.39
C PRO A 228 -8.78 3.84 0.25
N ALA A 229 -9.44 4.94 -0.13
CA ALA A 229 -10.87 5.12 0.18
C ALA A 229 -11.72 4.07 -0.56
N PRO A 230 -12.83 3.60 0.03
CA PRO A 230 -13.79 2.77 -0.66
C PRO A 230 -14.32 3.48 -1.91
N LYS A 231 -14.49 2.73 -2.99
CA LYS A 231 -14.88 3.27 -4.30
C LYS A 231 -16.01 2.45 -4.90
N VAL A 232 -16.92 3.14 -5.57
CA VAL A 232 -18.02 2.55 -6.34
C VAL A 232 -17.92 3.03 -7.79
N VAL A 233 -18.07 2.10 -8.73
CA VAL A 233 -18.08 2.37 -10.18
C VAL A 233 -19.34 1.74 -10.76
N LEU A 234 -20.03 2.48 -11.64
CA LEU A 234 -21.15 1.96 -12.41
C LEU A 234 -20.66 1.54 -13.80
N SER A 235 -21.26 0.51 -14.36
CA SER A 235 -20.98 0.06 -15.73
C SER A 235 -21.34 1.12 -16.79
N ALA A 236 -22.22 2.06 -16.46
CA ALA A 236 -22.59 3.18 -17.32
C ALA A 236 -22.87 4.46 -16.51
N ALA A 237 -22.43 5.60 -17.02
CA ALA A 237 -22.72 6.92 -16.44
C ALA A 237 -24.14 7.42 -16.77
N SER A 238 -24.78 6.80 -17.77
CA SER A 238 -26.17 7.03 -18.13
C SER A 238 -26.90 5.72 -18.42
N ALA A 239 -28.20 5.67 -18.13
CA ALA A 239 -29.01 4.48 -18.28
C ALA A 239 -30.48 4.85 -18.57
N THR A 240 -31.23 3.98 -19.23
CA THR A 240 -32.66 4.21 -19.47
C THR A 240 -33.51 3.57 -18.37
N VAL A 241 -34.72 4.11 -18.15
CA VAL A 241 -35.66 3.51 -17.19
C VAL A 241 -35.90 2.03 -17.50
N GLY A 242 -35.62 1.16 -16.52
CA GLY A 242 -35.80 -0.27 -16.65
C GLY A 242 -34.62 -1.03 -17.29
N SER A 243 -33.55 -0.36 -17.71
CA SER A 243 -32.31 -1.06 -18.09
C SER A 243 -31.60 -1.61 -16.86
N ILE A 244 -30.73 -2.60 -17.07
CA ILE A 244 -29.89 -3.17 -16.01
C ILE A 244 -28.56 -2.40 -15.98
N VAL A 245 -28.13 -1.99 -14.79
CA VAL A 245 -26.82 -1.39 -14.54
C VAL A 245 -26.07 -2.28 -13.56
N THR A 246 -24.78 -2.49 -13.80
CA THR A 246 -23.87 -3.19 -12.88
C THR A 246 -23.09 -2.18 -12.06
N LEU A 247 -22.86 -2.51 -10.80
CA LEU A 247 -22.14 -1.71 -9.83
C LEU A 247 -21.01 -2.53 -9.23
N ASP A 248 -19.80 -1.99 -9.33
CA ASP A 248 -18.58 -2.55 -8.75
C ASP A 248 -18.14 -1.69 -7.56
N ALA A 249 -18.15 -2.30 -6.38
CA ALA A 249 -17.69 -1.73 -5.13
C ALA A 249 -16.34 -2.35 -4.73
N THR A 250 -15.41 -1.53 -4.26
CA THR A 250 -14.07 -1.94 -3.82
C THR A 250 -13.63 -1.18 -2.57
N GLY A 251 -12.78 -1.80 -1.75
CA GLY A 251 -12.23 -1.17 -0.55
C GLY A 251 -13.20 -1.04 0.63
N PHE A 252 -14.31 -1.80 0.62
CA PHE A 252 -15.24 -1.88 1.75
C PHE A 252 -14.75 -2.90 2.79
N VAL A 253 -15.50 -3.04 3.89
CA VAL A 253 -15.22 -4.08 4.90
C VAL A 253 -15.35 -5.46 4.25
N PRO A 254 -14.39 -6.38 4.44
CA PRO A 254 -14.51 -7.78 4.02
C PRO A 254 -15.74 -8.48 4.59
N ASP A 255 -16.26 -9.47 3.86
CA ASP A 255 -17.33 -10.39 4.29
C ASP A 255 -18.55 -9.68 4.92
N SER A 256 -18.88 -8.50 4.40
CA SER A 256 -19.89 -7.60 4.96
C SER A 256 -21.07 -7.46 4.02
N GLY A 257 -22.27 -7.47 4.60
CA GLY A 257 -23.52 -7.36 3.85
C GLY A 257 -23.78 -5.98 3.26
N LEU A 258 -24.40 -5.96 2.08
CA LEU A 258 -24.97 -4.78 1.45
C LEU A 258 -26.26 -4.35 2.17
N SER A 259 -26.14 -3.34 3.04
CA SER A 259 -27.25 -2.88 3.88
C SER A 259 -28.14 -1.83 3.20
N ALA A 260 -27.62 -1.11 2.20
CA ALA A 260 -28.42 -0.21 1.37
C ALA A 260 -27.80 -0.05 -0.03
N LEU A 261 -28.65 -0.03 -1.05
CA LEU A 261 -28.29 0.40 -2.40
C LEU A 261 -29.49 1.16 -2.97
N THR A 262 -29.36 2.47 -3.15
CA THR A 262 -30.47 3.32 -3.59
C THR A 262 -30.11 4.15 -4.81
N ILE A 263 -31.13 4.49 -5.61
CA ILE A 263 -31.04 5.45 -6.71
C ILE A 263 -32.12 6.49 -6.51
N GLY A 264 -31.73 7.76 -6.35
CA GLY A 264 -32.69 8.83 -6.07
C GLY A 264 -33.58 8.55 -4.85
N GLY A 265 -33.07 7.78 -3.88
CA GLY A 265 -33.79 7.35 -2.68
C GLY A 265 -34.59 6.04 -2.81
N ALA A 266 -34.81 5.51 -4.01
CA ALA A 266 -35.47 4.22 -4.20
C ALA A 266 -34.48 3.07 -3.95
N ASP A 267 -34.85 2.08 -3.11
CA ASP A 267 -34.06 0.86 -2.89
C ASP A 267 -34.12 -0.04 -4.13
N VAL A 268 -32.96 -0.42 -4.66
CA VAL A 268 -32.83 -1.22 -5.89
C VAL A 268 -32.10 -2.55 -5.66
N ARG A 269 -31.97 -2.99 -4.40
CA ARG A 269 -31.33 -4.26 -4.07
C ARG A 269 -32.09 -5.46 -4.61
N GLU A 270 -31.35 -6.39 -5.20
CA GLU A 270 -31.85 -7.72 -5.57
C GLU A 270 -31.24 -8.77 -4.64
N GLY A 271 -31.99 -9.15 -3.60
CA GLY A 271 -31.58 -10.16 -2.64
C GLY A 271 -30.50 -9.72 -1.66
N VAL A 272 -29.76 -10.70 -1.13
CA VAL A 272 -28.66 -10.50 -0.19
C VAL A 272 -27.34 -10.61 -0.94
N ALA A 273 -26.46 -9.64 -0.73
CA ALA A 273 -25.14 -9.63 -1.32
C ALA A 273 -24.10 -9.26 -0.25
N THR A 274 -22.92 -9.87 -0.30
CA THR A 274 -21.82 -9.66 0.65
C THR A 274 -20.52 -9.42 -0.10
N THR A 275 -19.66 -8.55 0.43
CA THR A 275 -18.30 -8.40 -0.10
C THR A 275 -17.50 -9.70 0.06
N ASN A 276 -16.50 -9.88 -0.80
CA ASN A 276 -15.51 -10.94 -0.65
C ASN A 276 -14.47 -10.59 0.43
N SER A 277 -13.48 -11.48 0.62
CA SER A 277 -12.40 -11.30 1.58
C SER A 277 -11.57 -10.03 1.33
N ALA A 278 -11.50 -9.51 0.10
CA ALA A 278 -10.80 -8.28 -0.24
C ALA A 278 -11.67 -7.01 -0.14
N GLY A 279 -12.92 -7.12 0.33
CA GLY A 279 -13.85 -6.00 0.43
C GLY A 279 -14.42 -5.53 -0.90
N ALA A 280 -14.47 -6.41 -1.92
CA ALA A 280 -15.06 -6.13 -3.22
C ALA A 280 -16.43 -6.79 -3.39
N LEU A 281 -17.33 -6.14 -4.13
CA LEU A 281 -18.69 -6.60 -4.41
C LEU A 281 -19.13 -6.13 -5.80
N THR A 282 -19.69 -7.02 -6.60
CA THR A 282 -20.36 -6.68 -7.86
C THR A 282 -21.84 -7.07 -7.76
N VAL A 283 -22.73 -6.13 -8.06
CA VAL A 283 -24.19 -6.35 -8.10
C VAL A 283 -24.80 -5.69 -9.33
N SER A 284 -25.91 -6.22 -9.81
CA SER A 284 -26.71 -5.61 -10.88
C SER A 284 -28.08 -5.25 -10.35
N PHE A 285 -28.67 -4.19 -10.90
CA PHE A 285 -30.00 -3.75 -10.54
C PHE A 285 -30.72 -3.11 -11.73
N LYS A 286 -32.05 -3.10 -11.67
CA LYS A 286 -32.89 -2.40 -12.63
C LYS A 286 -33.04 -0.92 -12.28
N VAL A 287 -32.86 -0.04 -13.27
CA VAL A 287 -33.00 1.41 -13.09
C VAL A 287 -34.48 1.78 -12.88
N PRO A 288 -34.83 2.47 -11.78
CA PRO A 288 -36.21 2.84 -11.48
C PRO A 288 -36.73 3.95 -12.41
N GLY A 289 -38.04 4.21 -12.37
CA GLY A 289 -38.73 5.24 -13.17
C GLY A 289 -38.44 6.69 -12.77
N LEU A 290 -37.20 7.01 -12.41
CA LEU A 290 -36.72 8.35 -12.09
C LEU A 290 -35.98 8.90 -13.31
N THR A 291 -36.01 10.21 -13.55
CA THR A 291 -35.32 10.83 -14.70
C THR A 291 -34.36 11.92 -14.26
N GLY A 292 -33.35 12.22 -15.06
CA GLY A 292 -32.33 13.22 -14.76
C GLY A 292 -31.14 12.65 -13.99
N SER A 293 -30.33 13.53 -13.39
CA SER A 293 -29.18 13.11 -12.58
C SER A 293 -29.67 12.56 -11.23
N GLN A 294 -29.37 11.29 -10.97
CA GLN A 294 -29.78 10.58 -9.78
C GLN A 294 -28.56 10.17 -8.95
N LEU A 295 -28.63 10.38 -7.64
CA LEU A 295 -27.61 9.91 -6.70
C LEU A 295 -27.77 8.41 -6.52
N VAL A 296 -26.69 7.66 -6.72
CA VAL A 296 -26.59 6.25 -6.37
C VAL A 296 -25.82 6.14 -5.06
N SER A 297 -26.46 5.63 -4.01
CA SER A 297 -25.84 5.48 -2.69
C SER A 297 -25.73 4.02 -2.30
N VAL A 298 -24.54 3.60 -1.87
CA VAL A 298 -24.21 2.23 -1.50
C VAL A 298 -23.71 2.21 -0.07
N THR A 299 -24.30 1.37 0.78
CA THR A 299 -23.84 1.16 2.16
C THR A 299 -23.51 -0.30 2.39
N ILE A 300 -22.25 -0.59 2.72
CA ILE A 300 -21.73 -1.93 3.01
C ILE A 300 -20.92 -1.87 4.29
N GLY A 301 -21.20 -2.77 5.25
CA GLY A 301 -20.46 -2.81 6.52
C GLY A 301 -20.47 -1.48 7.28
N GLY A 302 -21.56 -0.72 7.21
CA GLY A 302 -21.70 0.60 7.84
C GLY A 302 -21.01 1.76 7.11
N THR A 303 -20.34 1.52 5.97
CA THR A 303 -19.67 2.56 5.18
C THR A 303 -20.52 2.93 3.98
N THR A 304 -20.80 4.22 3.82
CA THR A 304 -21.59 4.73 2.69
C THR A 304 -20.71 5.45 1.68
N VAL A 305 -20.83 5.07 0.40
CA VAL A 305 -20.23 5.77 -0.76
C VAL A 305 -21.33 6.08 -1.75
N SER A 306 -21.26 7.26 -2.36
CA SER A 306 -22.22 7.67 -3.38
C SER A 306 -21.52 8.06 -4.68
N THR A 307 -22.22 7.81 -5.78
CA THR A 307 -21.88 8.25 -7.13
C THR A 307 -23.16 8.76 -7.82
N SER A 308 -23.10 9.16 -9.08
CA SER A 308 -24.28 9.65 -9.81
C SER A 308 -24.47 8.91 -11.13
N VAL A 309 -25.72 8.73 -11.53
CA VAL A 309 -26.10 8.20 -12.84
C VAL A 309 -27.12 9.13 -13.50
N THR A 310 -26.99 9.36 -14.79
CA THR A 310 -28.00 10.10 -15.57
C THR A 310 -29.05 9.14 -16.09
N VAL A 311 -30.29 9.26 -15.61
CA VAL A 311 -31.39 8.41 -16.07
C VAL A 311 -32.19 9.10 -17.16
N THR A 312 -32.28 8.47 -18.32
CA THR A 312 -33.11 8.92 -19.44
C THR A 312 -34.39 8.09 -19.53
N LYS A 313 -35.44 8.68 -20.10
CA LYS A 313 -36.67 7.93 -20.39
C LYS A 313 -36.34 6.83 -21.40
N THR A 314 -36.95 5.67 -21.22
CA THR A 314 -36.98 4.65 -22.27
C THR A 314 -37.85 5.19 -23.38
N THR A 315 -37.24 5.50 -24.52
CA THR A 315 -37.97 5.81 -25.75
C THR A 315 -38.72 4.54 -26.15
N ALA A 316 -40.04 4.55 -26.01
CA ALA A 316 -40.86 3.62 -26.77
C ALA A 316 -40.53 3.82 -28.26
N PRO A 317 -40.58 2.77 -29.10
CA PRO A 317 -40.50 2.96 -30.55
C PRO A 317 -41.45 4.10 -30.92
N ALA A 318 -40.99 5.03 -31.73
CA ALA A 318 -41.88 6.04 -32.28
C ALA A 318 -43.07 5.29 -32.89
N PRO A 319 -44.31 5.63 -32.50
CA PRO A 319 -45.46 5.07 -33.18
C PRO A 319 -45.29 5.35 -34.67
N SER A 320 -45.47 4.33 -35.50
CA SER A 320 -45.50 4.48 -36.95
C SER A 320 -46.81 5.18 -37.33
N ASP A 321 -46.97 6.44 -36.90
CA ASP A 321 -48.16 7.26 -37.06
C ASP A 321 -48.15 7.91 -38.44
N THR A 322 -48.61 7.19 -39.46
CA THR A 322 -48.97 7.79 -40.76
C THR A 322 -50.44 7.63 -41.10
N THR A 323 -51.20 6.81 -40.37
CA THR A 323 -52.62 6.59 -40.64
C THR A 323 -53.49 7.57 -39.84
N PRO A 324 -54.37 8.36 -40.49
CA PRO A 324 -55.31 9.23 -39.80
C PRO A 324 -56.19 8.45 -38.82
N THR A 325 -56.41 9.00 -37.63
CA THR A 325 -57.24 8.36 -36.59
C THR A 325 -58.65 8.06 -37.07
N ALA A 326 -59.22 8.94 -37.91
CA ALA A 326 -60.53 8.75 -38.52
C ALA A 326 -60.59 7.50 -39.41
N ASP A 327 -59.50 7.16 -40.10
CA ASP A 327 -59.43 6.01 -40.99
C ASP A 327 -59.32 4.71 -40.20
N VAL A 328 -58.55 4.71 -39.10
CA VAL A 328 -58.41 3.55 -38.22
C VAL A 328 -59.75 3.15 -37.62
N PHE A 329 -60.58 4.11 -37.24
CA PHE A 329 -61.89 3.86 -36.61
C PHE A 329 -63.08 4.01 -37.57
N ALA A 330 -62.85 4.03 -38.88
CA ALA A 330 -63.88 4.31 -39.88
C ALA A 330 -65.14 3.44 -39.72
N ASP A 331 -64.99 2.14 -39.45
CA ASP A 331 -66.11 1.20 -39.26
C ASP A 331 -66.94 1.50 -38.00
N LEU A 332 -66.32 2.00 -36.93
CA LEU A 332 -67.03 2.38 -35.71
C LEU A 332 -67.75 3.73 -35.88
N ILE A 333 -67.17 4.62 -36.69
CA ILE A 333 -67.74 5.94 -37.02
C ILE A 333 -68.93 5.78 -37.96
N ALA A 334 -68.80 4.97 -39.01
CA ALA A 334 -69.86 4.72 -39.99
C ALA A 334 -71.11 4.10 -39.36
N ASN A 335 -70.93 3.35 -38.27
CA ASN A 335 -72.02 2.76 -37.48
C ASN A 335 -72.57 3.69 -36.38
N ASP A 336 -72.15 4.97 -36.34
CA ASP A 336 -72.49 5.95 -35.29
C ASP A 336 -72.22 5.43 -33.86
N ASN A 337 -71.22 4.56 -33.72
CA ASN A 337 -70.97 3.82 -32.51
C ASN A 337 -69.75 4.35 -31.72
N LEU A 338 -68.82 5.04 -32.38
CA LEU A 338 -67.67 5.67 -31.74
C LEU A 338 -68.03 7.00 -31.06
N ILE A 339 -67.76 7.11 -29.75
CA ILE A 339 -67.93 8.37 -29.01
C ILE A 339 -66.61 9.14 -28.89
N ARG A 340 -65.54 8.49 -28.43
CA ARG A 340 -64.24 9.14 -28.17
C ARG A 340 -63.10 8.14 -28.09
N VAL A 341 -61.91 8.59 -28.49
CA VAL A 341 -60.64 7.89 -28.32
C VAL A 341 -59.71 8.79 -27.52
N PHE A 342 -59.04 8.25 -26.50
CA PHE A 342 -57.91 8.88 -25.84
C PHE A 342 -56.67 8.04 -26.05
N ARG A 343 -55.54 8.69 -26.30
CA ARG A 343 -54.24 8.06 -26.37
C ARG A 343 -53.33 8.73 -25.36
N PHE A 344 -52.61 7.91 -24.59
CA PHE A 344 -51.52 8.38 -23.75
C PHE A 344 -50.20 8.04 -24.44
N ASP A 345 -49.45 9.06 -24.82
CA ASP A 345 -48.10 8.86 -25.33
C ASP A 345 -47.15 8.67 -24.15
N ASN A 346 -46.65 7.45 -23.98
CA ASN A 346 -45.77 7.10 -22.86
C ASN A 346 -44.38 7.76 -22.96
N SER A 347 -43.97 8.21 -24.15
CA SER A 347 -42.69 8.89 -24.39
C SER A 347 -42.75 10.36 -23.96
N THR A 348 -43.81 11.07 -24.36
CA THR A 348 -44.01 12.50 -24.04
C THR A 348 -44.79 12.73 -22.76
N GLN A 349 -45.48 11.71 -22.24
CA GLN A 349 -46.43 11.78 -21.12
C GLN A 349 -47.59 12.76 -21.37
N THR A 350 -47.98 12.92 -22.64
CA THR A 350 -49.10 13.78 -23.03
C THR A 350 -50.31 12.94 -23.40
N TRP A 351 -51.50 13.49 -23.15
CA TRP A 351 -52.76 12.95 -23.63
C TRP A 351 -53.13 13.62 -24.95
N ALA A 352 -53.66 12.84 -25.87
CA ALA A 352 -54.36 13.32 -27.05
C ALA A 352 -55.70 12.59 -27.18
N PHE A 353 -56.68 13.20 -27.84
CA PHE A 353 -58.00 12.62 -28.04
C PHE A 353 -58.58 12.89 -29.43
N PHE A 354 -59.49 12.02 -29.82
CA PHE A 354 -60.26 12.11 -31.05
C PHE A 354 -61.74 11.87 -30.76
N ASP A 355 -62.62 12.72 -31.29
CA ASP A 355 -64.07 12.60 -31.21
C ASP A 355 -64.64 12.83 -32.63
N PRO A 356 -65.36 11.86 -33.22
CA PRO A 356 -65.77 11.94 -34.63
C PRO A 356 -66.88 12.97 -34.89
N ARG A 357 -67.51 13.53 -33.84
CA ARG A 357 -68.61 14.48 -34.00
C ARG A 357 -68.09 15.84 -34.45
N PRO A 358 -68.73 16.52 -35.43
CA PRO A 358 -68.28 17.80 -35.96
C PRO A 358 -68.01 18.89 -34.91
N ALA A 359 -68.77 18.88 -33.81
CA ALA A 359 -68.61 19.84 -32.70
C ALA A 359 -67.25 19.76 -31.99
N PHE A 360 -66.49 18.67 -32.16
CA PHE A 360 -65.19 18.44 -31.51
C PHE A 360 -64.02 18.36 -32.51
N ALA A 361 -64.24 18.67 -33.79
CA ALA A 361 -63.20 18.56 -34.83
C ALA A 361 -61.99 19.46 -34.55
N GLU A 362 -62.24 20.69 -34.10
CA GLU A 362 -61.19 21.67 -33.73
C GLU A 362 -60.45 21.31 -32.42
N ALA A 363 -61.14 20.63 -31.50
CA ALA A 363 -60.58 20.27 -30.21
C ALA A 363 -59.81 18.93 -30.23
N SER A 364 -60.08 18.07 -31.22
CA SER A 364 -59.43 16.76 -31.36
C SER A 364 -57.98 16.91 -31.83
N ASP A 365 -57.02 16.56 -30.98
CA ASP A 365 -55.57 16.68 -31.20
C ASP A 365 -54.90 15.33 -31.56
N LEU A 366 -55.60 14.20 -31.42
CA LEU A 366 -55.13 12.89 -31.89
C LEU A 366 -55.37 12.74 -33.40
N LYS A 367 -54.43 13.23 -34.22
CA LYS A 367 -54.54 13.22 -35.68
C LYS A 367 -54.20 11.89 -36.35
N ALA A 368 -53.24 11.15 -35.80
CA ALA A 368 -52.81 9.85 -36.31
C ALA A 368 -52.67 8.85 -35.17
N THR A 369 -52.95 7.58 -35.48
CA THR A 369 -52.79 6.45 -34.57
C THR A 369 -52.49 5.20 -35.40
N GLY A 370 -51.78 4.24 -34.83
CA GLY A 370 -51.34 3.06 -35.57
C GLY A 370 -51.19 1.81 -34.70
N SER A 371 -50.77 0.72 -35.36
CA SER A 371 -50.50 -0.56 -34.69
C SER A 371 -49.54 -0.38 -33.51
N GLY A 372 -49.89 -0.98 -32.37
CA GLY A 372 -49.14 -0.88 -31.12
C GLY A 372 -49.59 0.24 -30.17
N ASP A 373 -50.42 1.19 -30.63
CA ASP A 373 -50.91 2.26 -29.77
C ASP A 373 -51.86 1.76 -28.68
N VAL A 374 -51.62 2.23 -27.45
CA VAL A 374 -52.52 1.99 -26.32
C VAL A 374 -53.54 3.11 -26.22
N VAL A 375 -54.80 2.80 -26.48
CA VAL A 375 -55.90 3.77 -26.56
C VAL A 375 -57.09 3.38 -25.68
N TRP A 376 -57.75 4.36 -25.10
CA TRP A 376 -59.06 4.21 -24.47
C TRP A 376 -60.13 4.61 -25.48
N VAL A 377 -61.02 3.68 -25.84
CA VAL A 377 -62.13 3.96 -26.76
C VAL A 377 -63.45 3.84 -26.00
N LYS A 378 -64.35 4.79 -26.24
CA LYS A 378 -65.72 4.79 -25.72
C LYS A 378 -66.71 4.52 -26.83
N LEU A 379 -67.56 3.50 -26.66
CA LEU A 379 -68.59 3.11 -27.63
C LEU A 379 -70.01 3.29 -27.08
N ASN A 380 -70.99 3.53 -27.97
CA ASN A 380 -72.42 3.57 -27.63
C ASN A 380 -72.97 2.17 -27.33
N THR A 381 -72.59 1.18 -28.13
CA THR A 381 -73.07 -0.21 -28.10
C THR A 381 -71.92 -1.18 -28.36
N ALA A 382 -72.12 -2.45 -28.00
CA ALA A 382 -71.10 -3.46 -28.22
C ALA A 382 -70.92 -3.77 -29.71
N GLN A 383 -69.69 -3.79 -30.20
CA GLN A 383 -69.36 -4.02 -31.62
C GLN A 383 -68.01 -4.72 -31.76
N GLU A 384 -67.87 -5.58 -32.77
CA GLU A 384 -66.57 -6.14 -33.14
C GLU A 384 -65.73 -5.12 -33.92
N PHE A 385 -64.47 -4.95 -33.54
CA PHE A 385 -63.51 -4.15 -34.30
C PHE A 385 -62.10 -4.75 -34.19
N GLN A 386 -61.36 -4.82 -35.31
CA GLN A 386 -60.04 -5.47 -35.40
C GLN A 386 -59.95 -6.89 -34.77
N GLY A 387 -61.01 -7.69 -34.95
CA GLY A 387 -61.09 -9.08 -34.51
C GLY A 387 -61.26 -9.27 -32.99
N LYS A 388 -61.87 -8.30 -32.31
CA LYS A 388 -62.29 -8.39 -30.90
C LYS A 388 -63.66 -7.76 -30.71
N THR A 389 -64.50 -8.35 -29.87
CA THR A 389 -65.79 -7.77 -29.46
C THR A 389 -65.56 -6.73 -28.36
N TYR A 390 -66.01 -5.51 -28.58
CA TYR A 390 -65.95 -4.42 -27.61
C TYR A 390 -67.30 -4.18 -26.99
N LEU A 391 -67.31 -3.87 -25.70
CA LEU A 391 -68.53 -3.61 -24.95
C LEU A 391 -68.91 -2.12 -25.04
N ALA A 392 -70.18 -1.82 -24.78
CA ALA A 392 -70.64 -0.45 -24.61
C ALA A 392 -69.89 0.23 -23.44
N GLY A 393 -69.55 1.51 -23.59
CA GLY A 393 -68.80 2.26 -22.58
C GLY A 393 -67.30 2.31 -22.87
N TRP A 394 -66.50 2.57 -21.84
CA TRP A 394 -65.04 2.71 -21.96
C TRP A 394 -64.34 1.37 -21.94
N SER A 395 -63.31 1.25 -22.77
CA SER A 395 -62.43 0.09 -22.78
C SER A 395 -61.03 0.49 -23.24
N LEU A 396 -60.02 -0.27 -22.80
CA LEU A 396 -58.60 -0.04 -23.09
C LEU A 396 -58.10 -1.04 -24.13
N PHE A 397 -57.36 -0.54 -25.12
CA PHE A 397 -56.98 -1.31 -26.30
C PHE A 397 -55.53 -1.08 -26.67
N SER A 398 -54.94 -2.10 -27.30
CA SER A 398 -53.78 -1.93 -28.16
C SER A 398 -54.26 -2.14 -29.60
N LEU A 399 -54.05 -1.14 -30.46
CA LEU A 399 -54.43 -1.20 -31.87
C LEU A 399 -53.56 -2.24 -32.61
N LYS A 400 -54.19 -2.99 -33.52
CA LYS A 400 -53.51 -4.01 -34.34
C LYS A 400 -53.05 -3.44 -35.67
#